data_AF-A0AAQ4FDU3-F1
#
_entry.id   AF-A0AAQ4FDU3-F1
#
_cell.length_a   1.000
_cell.length_b   1.000
_cell.length_c   1.000
_cell.angle_alpha   90.00
_cell.angle_beta   90.00
_cell.angle_gamma   90.00
#
_symmetry.space_group_name_H-M   'P 1'
#
loop_
_entity.id
_entity.type
_entity.pdbx_description
1 polymer ?
#
loop_
_entity_poly.entity_id
_entity_poly.type
_entity_poly.pdbx_seq_one_letter_code
_entity_poly.pdbx_strand_id
1 'polypeptide(L)' 'MRFCSADGNFEVTLSTKAQLNYTGRIQWKPPAIYKSSCEIDVEFFPFDEQTCLMKFGSWTYDGFKVHFPLISHHNIITSL' A
#
# COMPACT_ATOMS: atom_id res chain seq x y z
N MET A 1 14.63 -4.88 0.74
CA MET A 1 13.42 -4.07 0.97
C MET A 1 12.43 -4.93 1.74
N ARG A 2 11.91 -4.48 2.89
CA ARG A 2 10.95 -5.27 3.70
C ARG A 2 9.58 -4.64 3.58
N PHE A 3 8.61 -5.40 3.07
CA PHE A 3 7.20 -5.01 3.01
C PHE A 3 6.52 -5.32 4.36
N CYS A 4 5.57 -4.48 4.78
CA CYS A 4 4.92 -4.58 6.10
C CYS A 4 3.51 -5.17 5.99
N SER A 5 3.34 -6.35 5.40
CA SER A 5 2.05 -7.05 5.35
C SER A 5 1.82 -7.83 6.65
N ALA A 6 0.59 -7.83 7.17
CA ALA A 6 0.21 -8.56 8.38
C ALA A 6 -0.26 -10.00 8.09
N ASP A 7 -0.85 -10.24 6.92
CA ASP A 7 -1.45 -11.52 6.53
C ASP A 7 -0.62 -12.33 5.52
N GLY A 8 0.53 -11.78 5.08
CA GLY A 8 1.41 -12.41 4.11
C GLY A 8 0.88 -12.39 2.66
N ASN A 9 -0.27 -11.76 2.40
CA ASN A 9 -0.77 -11.58 1.04
C ASN A 9 -0.30 -10.22 0.49
N PHE A 10 0.46 -10.27 -0.60
CA PHE A 10 1.01 -9.10 -1.29
C PHE A 10 0.37 -8.87 -2.65
N GLU A 11 -0.47 -9.79 -3.12
CA GLU A 11 -1.16 -9.70 -4.39
C GLU A 11 -2.57 -9.14 -4.23
N VAL A 12 -3.06 -8.52 -5.30
CA VAL A 12 -4.44 -8.05 -5.33
C VAL A 12 -5.35 -9.26 -5.47
N THR A 13 -6.22 -9.48 -4.49
CA THR A 13 -7.12 -10.64 -4.43
C THR A 13 -8.12 -10.69 -5.58
N LEU A 14 -8.37 -9.56 -6.26
CA LEU A 14 -9.30 -9.46 -7.38
C LEU A 14 -8.63 -8.88 -8.63
N SER A 15 -8.36 -9.74 -9.61
CA SER A 15 -7.84 -9.31 -10.90
C SER A 15 -8.91 -8.57 -11.71
N THR A 16 -8.72 -7.25 -11.90
CA THR A 16 -9.60 -6.42 -12.74
C THR A 16 -8.93 -6.04 -14.06
N LYS A 17 -9.75 -5.72 -15.07
CA LYS A 17 -9.27 -5.27 -16.38
C LYS A 17 -8.61 -3.88 -16.25
N ALA A 18 -7.51 -3.66 -16.97
CA ALA A 18 -6.89 -2.35 -17.10
C ALA A 18 -7.59 -1.53 -18.20
N GLN A 19 -7.71 -0.22 -17.99
CA GLN A 19 -8.26 0.72 -18.97
C GLN A 19 -7.14 1.23 -19.88
N LEU A 20 -7.32 1.09 -21.19
CA LEU A 20 -6.41 1.61 -22.20
C LEU A 20 -7.00 2.87 -22.83
N ASN A 21 -6.24 3.97 -22.82
CA ASN A 21 -6.57 5.18 -23.57
C ASN A 21 -5.91 5.14 -24.96
N TYR A 22 -6.52 5.84 -25.93
CA TYR A 22 -6.01 5.94 -27.31
C TYR A 22 -4.59 6.54 -27.39
N THR A 23 -4.15 7.28 -26.38
CA THR A 23 -2.80 7.83 -26.26
C THR A 23 -1.74 6.79 -25.84
N GLY A 24 -2.13 5.53 -25.63
CA GLY A 24 -1.26 4.47 -25.12
C GLY A 24 -1.12 4.46 -23.59
N ARG A 25 -1.80 5.36 -22.87
CA ARG A 25 -1.80 5.38 -21.41
C ARG A 25 -2.67 4.25 -20.85
N ILE A 26 -2.07 3.37 -20.07
CA ILE A 26 -2.75 2.29 -19.35
C ILE A 26 -3.01 2.74 -17.91
N GLN A 27 -4.25 2.59 -17.44
CA GLN A 27 -4.63 2.82 -16.05
C GLN A 27 -5.16 1.52 -15.45
N TRP A 28 -4.57 1.07 -14.35
CA TRP A 28 -4.99 -0.12 -13.63
C TRP A 28 -5.18 0.21 -12.15
N LYS A 29 -6.41 0.02 -11.65
CA LYS A 29 -6.82 0.33 -10.28
C LYS A 29 -7.70 -0.80 -9.76
N PRO A 30 -7.11 -1.93 -9.36
CA PRO A 30 -7.90 -3.03 -8.81
C PRO A 30 -8.35 -2.70 -7.37
N PRO A 31 -9.56 -3.10 -6.96
CA PRO A 31 -9.96 -3.01 -5.56
C PRO A 31 -9.19 -4.06 -4.75
N ALA A 32 -8.50 -3.61 -3.71
CA ALA A 32 -7.71 -4.48 -2.84
C ALA A 32 -7.88 -4.07 -1.38
N ILE A 33 -7.93 -5.07 -0.49
CA ILE A 33 -7.88 -4.88 0.95
C ILE A 33 -6.45 -5.18 1.38
N TYR A 34 -5.70 -4.16 1.77
CA TYR A 34 -4.34 -4.31 2.27
C TYR A 34 -4.35 -4.35 3.79
N LYS A 35 -3.74 -5.37 4.38
CA LYS A 35 -3.55 -5.48 5.83
C LYS A 35 -2.09 -5.26 6.15
N SER A 36 -1.76 -4.10 6.72
CA SER A 36 -0.40 -3.78 7.13
C SER A 36 -0.13 -4.17 8.58
N SER A 37 1.10 -4.60 8.87
CA SER A 37 1.60 -4.67 10.24
C SER A 37 2.12 -3.30 10.67
N CYS A 38 1.66 -2.84 11.83
CA CYS A 38 1.94 -1.52 12.38
C CYS A 38 2.27 -1.66 13.87
N GLU A 39 3.18 -0.82 14.36
CA GLU A 39 3.51 -0.75 15.78
C GLU A 39 2.50 0.17 16.47
N ILE A 40 1.97 -0.27 17.62
CA ILE A 40 0.89 0.40 18.34
C ILE A 40 1.49 1.00 19.61
N ASP A 41 1.28 2.29 19.81
CA ASP A 41 1.65 2.99 21.04
C ASP A 41 0.45 3.10 21.99
N VAL A 42 0.55 2.51 23.18
CA VAL A 42 -0.55 2.44 24.16
C VAL A 42 -0.41 3.43 25.31
N GLU A 43 0.45 4.44 25.18
CA GLU A 43 0.72 5.42 26.25
C GLU A 43 -0.53 6.21 26.68
N PHE A 44 -1.45 6.52 25.77
CA PHE A 44 -2.61 7.39 26.01
C PHE A 44 -3.97 6.71 25.79
N PHE A 45 -4.04 5.38 25.88
CA PHE A 45 -5.28 4.64 25.70
C PHE A 45 -6.41 5.15 26.62
N PRO A 46 -7.66 5.34 26.14
CA PRO A 46 -8.19 4.99 24.82
C PRO A 46 -8.18 6.13 23.78
N PHE A 47 -7.43 7.22 24.01
CA PHE A 47 -7.37 8.38 23.12
C PHE A 47 -6.03 8.46 22.38
N ASP A 48 -5.40 7.31 22.15
CA ASP A 48 -4.15 7.18 21.43
C ASP A 48 -4.30 7.46 19.94
N GLU A 49 -3.28 8.10 19.36
CA GLU A 49 -3.19 8.38 17.93
C GLU A 49 -2.19 7.41 17.30
N GLN A 50 -2.64 6.58 16.36
CA GLN A 50 -1.76 5.61 15.72
C GLN A 50 -1.36 6.05 14.32
N THR A 51 -0.05 6.05 14.04
CA THR A 51 0.50 6.36 12.71
C THR A 51 0.96 5.09 12.01
N CYS A 52 0.16 4.59 11.07
CA CYS A 52 0.52 3.39 10.32
C CYS A 52 1.05 3.68 8.92
N LEU A 53 2.17 3.03 8.60
CA LEU A 53 2.90 3.20 7.34
C LEU A 53 2.68 2.01 6.41
N MET A 54 2.20 2.29 5.19
CA MET A 54 2.12 1.32 4.11
C MET A 54 3.22 1.55 3.09
N LYS A 55 3.92 0.48 2.70
CA LYS A 55 4.99 0.51 1.70
C LYS A 55 4.57 -0.30 0.48
N PHE A 56 4.41 0.38 -0.66
CA PHE A 56 4.13 -0.23 -1.95
C PHE A 56 5.40 -0.31 -2.78
N GLY A 57 5.57 -1.39 -3.54
CA GLY A 57 6.70 -1.57 -4.45
C GLY A 57 6.57 -2.84 -5.27
N SER A 58 7.39 -2.98 -6.30
CA SER A 58 7.49 -4.21 -7.07
C SER A 58 8.26 -5.28 -6.33
N TRP A 59 7.78 -6.52 -6.44
CA TRP A 59 8.51 -7.69 -5.99
C TRP A 59 9.64 -8.10 -6.97
N THR A 60 9.39 -7.95 -8.27
CA THR A 60 10.23 -8.52 -9.34
C THR A 60 11.19 -7.54 -10.00
N TYR A 61 10.89 -6.24 -9.95
CA TYR A 61 11.67 -5.20 -10.60
C TYR A 61 12.33 -4.29 -9.56
N ASP A 62 13.53 -3.82 -9.88
CA ASP A 62 14.26 -2.84 -9.07
C ASP A 62 13.94 -1.41 -9.54
N GLY A 63 14.25 -0.40 -8.72
CA GLY A 63 13.90 1.00 -8.94
C GLY A 63 14.48 1.64 -10.22
N PHE A 64 15.50 1.02 -10.82
CA PHE A 64 16.05 1.42 -12.12
C PHE A 64 15.26 0.89 -13.32
N LYS A 65 14.50 -0.19 -13.15
CA LYS A 65 13.71 -0.81 -14.22
C LYS A 65 12.28 -0.31 -14.21
N VAL A 66 11.71 -0.14 -13.03
CA VAL A 66 10.35 0.38 -12.86
C VAL A 66 10.39 1.47 -11.79
N HIS A 67 10.08 2.69 -12.22
CA HIS A 67 9.95 3.81 -11.31
C HIS A 67 8.53 3.82 -10.73
N PHE A 68 8.43 3.56 -9.43
CA PHE A 68 7.20 3.78 -8.67
C PHE A 68 7.28 5.18 -8.07
N PRO A 69 6.63 6.19 -8.66
CA PRO A 69 6.49 7.46 -7.98
C PRO A 69 5.76 7.19 -6.66
N LEU A 70 6.28 7.71 -5.56
CA LEU A 70 5.65 7.59 -4.25
C LEU A 70 4.27 8.26 -4.31
N ILE A 71 3.24 7.47 -4.56
CA ILE A 71 1.85 7.90 -4.42
C ILE A 71 1.59 7.83 -2.93
N SER A 72 1.86 8.97 -2.27
CA SER A 72 1.60 9.26 -0.86
C SER A 72 2.18 8.25 0.14
N HIS A 73 3.13 8.72 0.95
CA HIS A 73 3.23 8.24 2.34
C HIS A 73 1.89 8.51 3.01
N HIS A 74 0.93 7.59 2.88
CA HIS A 74 -0.31 7.65 3.65
C HIS A 74 0.07 7.27 5.08
N ASN A 75 0.38 8.29 5.87
CA ASN A 75 0.21 8.21 7.31
C ASN A 75 -1.29 8.09 7.53
N ILE A 76 -1.78 6.87 7.71
CA ILE A 76 -3.16 6.68 8.15
C ILE A 76 -3.13 6.90 9.64
N ILE A 77 -3.63 8.04 10.06
CA ILE A 77 -3.91 8.32 11.47
C ILE A 77 -5.20 7.60 11.81
N THR A 78 -5.13 6.60 12.67
CA THR A 78 -6.31 5.94 13.23
C THR A 78 -6.39 6.27 14.72
N SER A 79 -7.48 6.91 15.14
CA SER A 79 -7.88 6.93 16.55
C SER A 79 -8.72 5.67 16.80
N LEU A 80 -8.33 4.86 17.78
CA LEU A 80 -9.15 3.74 18.24
C LEU A 80 -10.42 4.22 18.96
#